data_AF-A0A525PQB0-F1
#
_entry.id   AF-A0A525PQB0-F1
#
_cell.length_a   1.000
_cell.length_b   1.000
_cell.length_c   1.000
_cell.angle_alpha   90.00
_cell.angle_beta   90.00
_cell.angle_gamma   90.00
#
_symmetry.space_group_name_H-M   'P 1'
#
loop_
_entity.id
_entity.type
_entity.pdbx_description
1 polymer ?
#
loop_
_entity_poly.entity_id
_entity_poly.type
_entity_poly.pdbx_seq_one_letter_code
_entity_poly.pdbx_strand_id
1 'polypeptide(L)'
;MTHALIVIDVQNDFCPGGALAVPEGDAIIAGINGMMKQADAVILTQDWHPAGHSSFASSHPDQAPYSVIKMAYGPQVLWPDHCIQGSNGAAFHPDLDQSSADLIIRKGYNPAIDSYSAFFENDHIT
;
A
#
# COMPACT_ATOMS: atom_id res chain seq x y z
N MET A 1 21.97 -18.18 5.81
CA MET A 1 20.92 -18.31 4.78
C MET A 1 20.56 -16.89 4.33
N THR A 2 19.90 -16.71 3.20
CA THR A 2 19.59 -15.36 2.65
C THR A 2 18.14 -15.29 2.18
N HIS A 3 17.18 -15.54 3.07
CA HIS A 3 15.75 -15.44 2.74
C HIS A 3 15.14 -14.18 3.36
N ALA A 4 14.61 -13.31 2.50
CA ALA A 4 13.87 -12.13 2.91
C ALA A 4 12.36 -12.36 2.78
N LEU A 5 11.59 -11.89 3.77
CA LEU A 5 10.14 -11.78 3.70
C LEU A 5 9.76 -10.33 3.45
N ILE A 6 8.98 -10.09 2.39
CA ILE A 6 8.40 -8.78 2.10
C ILE A 6 6.92 -8.83 2.48
N VAL A 7 6.53 -8.00 3.45
CA VAL A 7 5.16 -7.86 3.93
C VAL A 7 4.54 -6.65 3.26
N ILE A 8 3.57 -6.90 2.38
CA ILE A 8 2.97 -5.87 1.54
C ILE A 8 1.78 -5.21 2.24
N ASP A 9 1.93 -3.92 2.52
CA ASP A 9 0.84 -2.96 2.77
C ASP A 9 -0.20 -3.39 3.82
N VAL A 10 0.25 -3.95 4.95
CA VAL A 10 -0.62 -4.26 6.11
C VAL A 10 -0.95 -2.98 6.88
N GLN A 11 -1.73 -2.10 6.24
CA GLN A 11 -2.11 -0.78 6.70
C GLN A 11 -3.59 -0.72 7.09
N ASN A 12 -3.97 0.29 7.88
CA ASN A 12 -5.33 0.47 8.36
C ASN A 12 -6.35 0.61 7.23
N ASP A 13 -6.04 1.38 6.18
CA ASP A 13 -6.95 1.53 5.02
C ASP A 13 -7.15 0.22 4.25
N PHE A 14 -6.15 -0.67 4.33
CA PHE A 14 -6.12 -2.10 3.98
C PHE A 14 -7.19 -2.99 4.63
N CYS A 15 -7.52 -2.69 5.88
CA CYS A 15 -8.21 -3.60 6.78
C CYS A 15 -9.67 -3.17 7.01
N PRO A 16 -10.54 -4.04 7.58
CA PRO A 16 -11.91 -3.69 7.90
C PRO A 16 -12.03 -2.37 8.68
N GLY A 17 -12.85 -1.45 8.17
CA GLY A 17 -13.02 -0.09 8.72
C GLY A 17 -12.13 0.98 8.08
N GLY A 18 -11.18 0.58 7.24
CA GLY A 18 -10.34 1.45 6.42
C GLY A 18 -11.04 2.05 5.20
N ALA A 19 -10.43 3.06 4.59
CA ALA A 19 -10.97 3.75 3.40
C ALA A 19 -11.04 2.86 2.14
N LEU A 20 -10.15 1.87 2.03
CA LEU A 20 -10.11 0.89 0.94
C LEU A 20 -10.08 -0.54 1.50
N ALA A 21 -10.95 -0.79 2.49
CA ALA A 21 -10.95 -2.03 3.25
C ALA A 21 -11.10 -3.27 2.38
N VAL A 22 -10.17 -4.22 2.54
CA VAL A 22 -10.30 -5.58 2.04
C VAL A 22 -11.04 -6.43 3.09
N PRO A 23 -12.11 -7.16 2.71
CA PRO A 23 -12.79 -8.05 3.63
C PRO A 23 -11.82 -9.04 4.28
N GLU A 24 -11.86 -9.14 5.61
CA GLU A 24 -11.00 -10.03 6.41
C GLU A 24 -9.49 -9.78 6.24
N GLY A 25 -9.08 -8.60 5.75
CA GLY A 25 -7.67 -8.26 5.52
C GLY A 25 -6.80 -8.29 6.78
N ASP A 26 -7.40 -8.14 7.96
CA ASP A 26 -6.76 -8.23 9.26
C ASP A 26 -6.56 -9.68 9.75
N ALA A 27 -7.32 -10.65 9.24
CA ALA A 27 -7.28 -12.05 9.69
C ALA A 27 -5.93 -12.74 9.43
N ILE A 28 -5.14 -12.24 8.47
CA ILE A 28 -3.84 -12.83 8.10
C ILE A 28 -2.67 -12.36 8.98
N ILE A 29 -2.86 -11.30 9.77
CA ILE A 29 -1.78 -10.60 10.48
C ILE A 29 -1.04 -11.52 11.46
N ALA A 30 -1.78 -12.37 12.18
CA ALA A 30 -1.18 -13.34 13.11
C ALA A 30 -0.24 -14.31 12.39
N GLY A 31 -0.61 -14.76 11.19
CA GLY A 31 0.23 -15.63 10.35
C GLY A 31 1.47 -14.90 9.86
N ILE A 32 1.32 -13.65 9.42
CA ILE A 32 2.44 -12.78 9.00
C ILE A 32 3.45 -12.60 10.14
N ASN A 33 2.99 -12.25 11.33
CA ASN A 33 3.84 -12.12 12.52
C ASN A 33 4.60 -13.42 12.85
N GLY A 34 3.99 -14.59 12.61
CA GLY A 34 4.65 -15.89 12.77
C GLY A 34 5.74 -16.16 11.72
N MET A 35 5.53 -15.71 10.48
CA MET A 35 6.50 -15.87 9.39
C MET A 35 7.68 -14.91 9.53
N MET A 36 7.45 -13.65 9.95
CA MET A 36 8.51 -12.66 10.17
C MET A 36 9.59 -13.16 11.13
N LYS A 37 9.21 -13.90 12.17
CA LYS A 37 10.15 -14.49 13.16
C LYS A 37 11.08 -15.56 12.60
N GLN A 38 10.80 -16.07 11.40
CA GLN A 38 11.56 -17.15 10.76
C GLN A 38 12.40 -16.67 9.57
N ALA A 39 12.25 -15.40 9.16
CA ALA A 39 12.98 -14.83 8.04
C ALA A 39 14.36 -14.32 8.47
N ASP A 40 15.33 -14.36 7.56
CA ASP A 40 16.66 -13.75 7.80
C ASP A 40 16.61 -12.22 7.66
N ALA A 41 15.67 -11.71 6.87
CA ALA A 41 15.39 -10.29 6.70
C ALA A 41 13.89 -10.04 6.52
N VAL A 42 13.37 -8.96 7.10
CA VAL A 42 11.95 -8.56 7.02
C VAL A 42 11.85 -7.14 6.48
N ILE A 43 11.18 -7.00 5.34
CA ILE A 43 10.90 -5.72 4.71
C ILE A 43 9.39 -5.50 4.80
N LEU A 44 8.97 -4.38 5.38
CA LEU A 44 7.58 -3.94 5.30
C LEU A 44 7.45 -2.93 4.17
N THR A 45 6.36 -2.98 3.43
CA THR A 45 6.01 -1.91 2.48
C THR A 45 4.85 -1.10 2.99
N GLN A 46 4.82 0.16 2.59
CA GLN A 46 3.79 1.09 2.99
C GLN A 46 3.38 1.91 1.78
N ASP A 47 2.13 1.77 1.35
CA ASP A 47 1.51 2.69 0.42
C ASP A 47 1.45 4.07 1.07
N TRP A 48 1.92 5.09 0.35
CA TRP A 48 2.24 6.38 0.96
C TRP A 48 1.95 7.55 0.02
N HIS A 49 0.68 7.69 -0.35
CA HIS A 49 0.23 8.64 -1.34
C HIS A 49 0.13 10.07 -0.80
N PRO A 50 0.60 11.10 -1.54
CA PRO A 50 0.25 12.48 -1.22
C PRO A 50 -1.27 12.70 -1.32
N ALA A 51 -1.82 13.66 -0.57
CA ALA A 51 -3.20 14.06 -0.77
C ALA A 51 -3.40 14.55 -2.22
N GLY A 52 -4.48 14.11 -2.87
CA GLY A 52 -4.72 14.40 -4.29
C GLY A 52 -3.83 13.62 -5.26
N HIS A 53 -3.30 12.47 -4.86
CA HIS A 53 -2.56 11.57 -5.73
C HIS A 53 -3.37 11.19 -6.99
N SER A 54 -2.69 10.99 -8.11
CA SER A 54 -3.30 10.72 -9.41
C SER A 54 -4.12 9.43 -9.47
N SER A 55 -3.89 8.47 -8.57
CA SER A 55 -4.69 7.24 -8.48
C SER A 55 -6.02 7.44 -7.75
N PHE A 56 -6.26 8.58 -7.10
CA PHE A 56 -7.51 8.83 -6.38
C PHE A 56 -8.60 9.34 -7.31
N ALA A 57 -9.81 8.80 -7.18
CA ALA A 57 -10.97 9.26 -7.92
C ALA A 57 -11.29 10.74 -7.63
N SER A 58 -11.05 11.21 -6.39
CA SER A 58 -11.26 12.61 -6.00
C SER A 58 -10.38 13.62 -6.76
N SER A 59 -9.26 13.16 -7.32
CA SER A 59 -8.35 13.98 -8.13
C SER A 59 -8.84 14.18 -9.57
N HIS A 60 -9.92 13.50 -9.98
CA HIS A 60 -10.44 13.54 -11.35
C HIS A 60 -11.92 13.96 -11.36
N PRO A 61 -12.26 15.09 -11.98
CA PRO A 61 -13.65 15.50 -12.13
C PRO A 61 -14.51 14.42 -12.79
N ASP A 62 -15.72 14.24 -12.28
CA ASP A 62 -16.73 13.30 -12.79
C ASP A 62 -16.30 11.81 -12.81
N GLN A 63 -15.27 11.45 -12.04
CA GLN A 63 -14.87 10.06 -11.83
C GLN A 63 -15.36 9.52 -10.49
N ALA A 64 -15.57 8.20 -10.44
CA ALA A 64 -15.93 7.49 -9.23
C ALA A 64 -14.84 6.46 -8.89
N PRO A 65 -14.68 6.10 -7.61
CA PRO A 65 -13.84 4.95 -7.23
C PRO A 65 -14.19 3.70 -8.05
N TYR A 66 -13.17 2.90 -8.33
CA TYR A 66 -13.18 1.70 -9.14
C TYR A 66 -13.41 1.90 -10.65
N SER A 67 -13.49 3.15 -11.13
CA SER A 67 -13.45 3.43 -12.58
C SER A 67 -12.02 3.24 -13.12
N VAL A 68 -11.91 3.08 -14.45
CA VAL A 68 -10.61 2.98 -15.13
C VAL A 68 -10.44 4.15 -16.07
N ILE A 69 -9.31 4.83 -15.97
CA ILE A 69 -8.92 5.91 -16.88
C ILE A 69 -7.61 5.58 -17.58
N LYS A 70 -7.29 6.34 -18.63
CA LYS A 70 -6.02 6.23 -19.34
C LYS A 70 -5.05 7.30 -18.83
N MET A 71 -3.91 6.86 -18.33
CA MET A 71 -2.76 7.68 -17.91
C MET A 71 -1.62 7.57 -18.94
N ALA A 72 -0.56 8.37 -18.77
CA ALA A 72 0.62 8.33 -19.63
C ALA A 72 1.32 6.95 -19.61
N TYR A 73 1.30 6.26 -18.46
CA TYR A 73 1.88 4.92 -18.28
C TYR A 73 0.93 3.77 -18.62
N GLY A 74 -0.32 4.05 -19.01
CA GLY A 74 -1.31 3.01 -19.36
C GLY A 74 -2.63 3.14 -18.61
N PRO A 75 -3.44 2.06 -18.55
CA PRO A 75 -4.70 2.07 -17.81
C PRO A 75 -4.45 2.15 -16.29
N GLN A 76 -5.23 2.97 -15.59
CA GLN A 76 -5.18 3.15 -14.14
C GLN A 76 -6.58 2.97 -13.55
N VAL A 77 -6.70 2.11 -12.53
CA VAL A 77 -7.91 2.04 -11.69
C VAL A 77 -7.88 3.21 -10.73
N LEU A 78 -8.98 3.95 -10.63
CA LEU A 78 -9.13 5.00 -9.64
C LEU A 78 -9.63 4.41 -8.33
N TRP A 79 -9.07 4.85 -7.22
CA TRP A 79 -9.40 4.36 -5.88
C TRP A 79 -10.07 5.45 -5.03
N PRO A 80 -10.76 5.10 -3.94
CA PRO A 80 -11.01 6.05 -2.86
C PRO A 80 -9.69 6.65 -2.37
N ASP A 81 -9.72 7.84 -1.78
CA ASP A 81 -8.56 8.38 -1.05
C ASP A 81 -8.16 7.41 0.06
N HIS A 82 -6.93 6.92 0.01
CA HIS A 82 -6.41 5.93 0.95
C HIS A 82 -4.91 6.13 1.17
N CYS A 83 -4.41 5.63 2.29
CA CYS A 83 -2.99 5.61 2.63
C CYS A 83 -2.29 6.98 2.46
N ILE A 84 -3.02 8.06 2.75
CA ILE A 84 -2.51 9.43 2.63
C ILE A 84 -1.38 9.64 3.64
N GLN A 85 -0.27 10.23 3.20
CA GLN A 85 0.92 10.46 4.02
C GLN A 85 0.58 11.12 5.37
N GLY A 86 1.01 10.48 6.46
CA GLY A 86 0.82 10.96 7.82
C GLY A 86 -0.59 10.78 8.40
N SER A 87 -1.54 10.22 7.64
CA SER A 87 -2.87 9.91 8.13
C SER A 87 -2.90 8.63 8.97
N ASN A 88 -3.97 8.45 9.75
CA ASN A 88 -4.21 7.19 10.45
C ASN A 88 -4.41 6.01 9.48
N GLY A 89 -5.06 6.24 8.33
CA GLY A 89 -5.31 5.22 7.32
C GLY A 89 -4.01 4.64 6.74
N ALA A 90 -2.97 5.47 6.62
CA ALA A 90 -1.67 5.05 6.14
C ALA A 90 -0.80 4.35 7.18
N ALA A 91 -1.12 4.42 8.48
CA ALA A 91 -0.36 3.70 9.49
C ALA A 91 -0.53 2.17 9.31
N PHE A 92 0.50 1.41 9.70
CA PHE A 92 0.39 -0.04 9.78
C PHE A 92 -0.72 -0.44 10.76
N HIS A 93 -1.36 -1.57 10.51
CA HIS A 93 -2.36 -2.11 11.41
C HIS A 93 -1.75 -2.35 12.80
N PRO A 94 -2.44 -2.01 13.91
CA PRO A 94 -1.88 -2.09 15.27
C PRO A 94 -1.42 -3.49 15.68
N ASP A 95 -1.99 -4.53 15.08
CA ASP A 95 -1.64 -5.93 15.37
C ASP A 95 -0.39 -6.43 14.61
N LEU A 96 0.12 -5.67 13.64
CA LEU A 96 1.35 -6.01 12.93
C LEU A 96 2.57 -5.71 13.82
N ASP A 97 3.43 -6.70 14.05
CA ASP A 97 4.65 -6.53 14.82
C ASP A 97 5.74 -5.84 14.00
N GLN A 98 5.71 -4.50 14.01
CA GLN A 98 6.68 -3.66 13.30
C GLN A 98 8.10 -3.75 13.89
N SER A 99 8.28 -4.26 15.11
CA SER A 99 9.60 -4.35 15.74
C SER A 99 10.51 -5.38 15.06
N SER A 100 9.92 -6.29 14.29
CA SER A 100 10.61 -7.31 13.51
C SER A 100 11.14 -6.80 12.15
N ALA A 101 10.88 -5.54 11.77
CA ALA A 101 11.24 -5.01 10.46
C ALA A 101 12.69 -4.49 10.40
N ASP A 102 13.42 -4.91 9.36
CA ASP A 102 14.75 -4.38 9.04
C ASP A 102 14.68 -3.12 8.16
N LEU A 103 13.61 -3.00 7.37
CA LEU A 103 13.39 -1.90 6.44
C LEU A 103 11.90 -1.64 6.25
N ILE A 104 11.54 -0.36 6.12
CA ILE A 104 10.24 0.06 5.61
C ILE A 104 10.45 0.78 4.28
N ILE A 105 9.86 0.25 3.21
CA ILE A 105 9.86 0.86 1.88
C ILE A 105 8.51 1.52 1.65
N ARG A 106 8.51 2.84 1.45
CA ARG A 106 7.31 3.58 1.03
C ARG A 106 7.22 3.60 -0.48
N LYS A 107 6.01 3.44 -1.03
CA LYS A 107 5.72 3.46 -2.47
C LYS A 107 4.50 4.34 -2.78
N GLY A 108 4.31 4.70 -4.04
CA GLY A 108 3.17 5.52 -4.49
C GLY A 108 3.22 6.99 -4.05
N TYR A 109 4.40 7.48 -3.66
CA TYR A 109 4.57 8.86 -3.19
C TYR A 109 4.76 9.87 -4.33
N ASN A 110 5.03 9.40 -5.55
CA ASN A 110 5.06 10.24 -6.75
C ASN A 110 3.63 10.68 -7.11
N PRO A 111 3.29 11.98 -7.08
CA PRO A 111 1.91 12.43 -7.28
C PRO A 111 1.30 12.02 -8.63
N ALA A 112 2.13 11.73 -9.64
CA ALA A 112 1.70 11.46 -11.01
C ALA A 112 1.74 9.97 -11.42
N ILE A 113 2.37 9.09 -10.63
CA ILE A 113 2.58 7.69 -11.00
C ILE A 113 2.27 6.81 -9.79
N ASP A 114 1.33 5.89 -9.98
CA ASP A 114 0.95 4.92 -8.96
C ASP A 114 1.99 3.79 -8.88
N SER A 115 2.04 3.07 -7.76
CA SER A 115 3.02 2.01 -7.53
C SER A 115 2.44 0.87 -6.71
N TYR A 116 1.82 -0.11 -7.38
CA TYR A 116 1.39 -1.33 -6.69
C TYR A 116 2.56 -2.20 -6.26
N SER A 117 3.56 -2.32 -7.15
CA SER A 117 4.78 -3.06 -6.88
C SER A 117 5.67 -2.30 -5.91
N ALA A 118 6.38 -3.03 -5.04
CA ALA A 118 7.42 -2.50 -4.18
C ALA A 118 8.80 -2.43 -4.86
N PHE A 119 8.88 -2.85 -6.12
CA PHE A 119 10.14 -2.90 -6.89
C PHE A 119 10.22 -1.83 -7.97
N PHE A 120 9.09 -1.49 -8.60
CA PHE A 120 9.00 -0.52 -9.69
C PHE A 120 7.64 0.18 -9.63
N GLU A 121 7.56 1.43 -10.06
CA GLU A 121 6.28 2.14 -10.25
C GLU A 121 5.51 1.55 -11.45
N ASN A 122 4.24 1.95 -11.63
CA ASN A 122 3.38 1.43 -12.70
C ASN A 122 3.82 1.82 -14.11
N ASP A 123 4.81 2.70 -14.25
CA ASP A 123 5.48 2.97 -15.53
C ASP A 123 6.50 1.89 -15.93
N HIS A 124 6.83 0.98 -15.01
CA HIS A 124 7.81 -0.11 -15.17
C HIS A 124 9.24 0.36 -15.50
N ILE A 125 9.56 1.61 -15.19
CA ILE A 125 10.87 2.21 -15.43
C ILE A 125 11.49 2.70 -14.12
N THR A 126 10.66 3.35 -13.29
CA THR A 126 11.09 3.96 -12.02
C THR A 126 10.95 3.01 -10.84
#